data_AF-F6FRB3-F1
#
_entry.id   AF-F6FRB3-F1
#
_cell.length_a   1.000
_cell.length_b   1.000
_cell.length_c   1.000
_cell.angle_alpha   90.00
_cell.angle_beta   90.00
_cell.angle_gamma   90.00
#
_symmetry.space_group_name_H-M   'P 1'
#
loop_
_entity.id
_entity.type
_entity.pdbx_description
1 polymer ?
#
loop_
_entity_poly.entity_id
_entity_poly.type
_entity_poly.pdbx_seq_one_letter_code
_entity_poly.pdbx_strand_id
1 'polypeptide(L)'
;MAHLDLDTDALAAASSGLRAAAAALAGASTAVGHDDARAAGDPVLAAAVADLFAAWAPTHRGLVSAVEHLATALAHAAETFEAAEGMTAEGLAALLAPSTAAAGPRRDQAV
;
A
#
# COMPACT_ATOMS: atom_id res chain seq x y z
N MET A 1 25.71 -4.84 10.89
CA MET A 1 24.54 -4.14 10.32
C MET A 1 23.88 -5.10 9.36
N ALA A 2 22.66 -5.56 9.64
CA ALA A 2 21.94 -6.47 8.76
C ALA A 2 21.45 -5.67 7.55
N HIS A 3 21.88 -6.06 6.35
CA HIS A 3 21.34 -5.54 5.10
C HIS A 3 19.94 -6.14 4.96
N LEU A 4 18.91 -5.32 5.20
CA LEU A 4 17.53 -5.68 4.90
C LEU A 4 17.41 -5.68 3.38
N ASP A 5 17.48 -6.87 2.79
CA ASP A 5 17.09 -7.12 1.41
C ASP A 5 15.57 -6.93 1.34
N LEU A 6 15.15 -5.68 1.14
CA LEU A 6 13.76 -5.25 1.15
C LEU A 6 13.20 -5.41 -0.26
N ASP A 7 12.49 -6.51 -0.47
CA ASP A 7 11.79 -6.80 -1.72
C ASP A 7 10.58 -5.85 -1.88
N THR A 8 10.77 -4.76 -2.63
CA THR A 8 9.74 -3.75 -2.93
C THR A 8 8.60 -4.34 -3.76
N ASP A 9 8.88 -5.31 -4.62
CA ASP A 9 7.86 -6.06 -5.38
C ASP A 9 6.98 -6.88 -4.43
N ALA A 10 7.58 -7.54 -3.43
CA ALA A 10 6.83 -8.27 -2.42
C ALA A 10 5.93 -7.34 -1.56
N LEU A 11 6.40 -6.13 -1.24
CA LEU A 11 5.60 -5.12 -0.53
C LEU A 11 4.42 -4.63 -1.39
N ALA A 12 4.65 -4.36 -2.67
CA ALA A 12 3.61 -3.96 -3.61
C ALA A 12 2.56 -5.08 -3.80
N ALA A 13 3.01 -6.33 -3.93
CA ALA A 13 2.14 -7.51 -4.03
C ALA A 13 1.31 -7.70 -2.75
N ALA A 14 1.93 -7.56 -1.57
CA ALA A 14 1.23 -7.63 -0.28
C ALA A 14 0.18 -6.53 -0.14
N SER A 15 0.50 -5.29 -0.54
CA SER A 15 -0.45 -4.18 -0.56
C SER A 15 -1.66 -4.47 -1.46
N SER A 16 -1.42 -4.98 -2.67
CA SER A 16 -2.49 -5.40 -3.60
C SER A 16 -3.38 -6.50 -3.00
N GLY A 17 -2.77 -7.53 -2.41
CA GLY A 17 -3.48 -8.62 -1.74
C GLY A 17 -4.35 -8.14 -0.58
N LEU A 18 -3.85 -7.21 0.24
CA LEU A 18 -4.63 -6.62 1.33
C LEU A 18 -5.80 -5.77 0.82
N ARG A 19 -5.64 -5.02 -0.27
CA ARG A 19 -6.77 -4.29 -0.89
C ARG A 19 -7.85 -5.23 -1.39
N ALA A 20 -7.46 -6.35 -2.03
CA ALA A 20 -8.41 -7.36 -2.46
C ALA A 20 -9.15 -8.01 -1.26
N ALA A 21 -8.43 -8.29 -0.17
CA ALA A 21 -9.03 -8.80 1.06
C ALA A 21 -10.00 -7.80 1.70
N ALA A 22 -9.65 -6.51 1.77
CA ALA A 22 -10.52 -5.46 2.27
C ALA A 22 -11.81 -5.35 1.43
N ALA A 23 -11.69 -5.40 0.10
CA ALA A 23 -12.84 -5.40 -0.79
C ALA A 23 -13.75 -6.63 -0.59
N ALA A 24 -13.17 -7.81 -0.39
CA ALA A 24 -13.92 -9.04 -0.12
C ALA A 24 -14.66 -8.96 1.24
N LEU A 25 -13.99 -8.46 2.28
CA LEU A 25 -14.60 -8.20 3.58
C LEU A 25 -15.75 -7.19 3.47
N ALA A 26 -15.53 -6.06 2.80
CA ALA A 26 -16.57 -5.06 2.56
C ALA A 26 -17.80 -5.66 1.86
N GLY A 27 -17.58 -6.49 0.84
CA GLY A 27 -18.66 -7.19 0.11
C GLY A 27 -19.40 -8.23 0.95
N ALA A 28 -18.76 -8.87 1.94
CA ALA A 28 -19.44 -9.80 2.82
C ALA A 28 -20.52 -9.09 3.68
N SER A 29 -20.26 -7.85 4.10
CA SER A 29 -21.24 -7.08 4.88
C SER A 29 -22.50 -6.69 4.10
N THR A 30 -22.38 -6.46 2.79
CA THR A 30 -23.52 -6.10 1.95
C THR A 30 -24.41 -7.30 1.63
N ALA A 31 -23.82 -8.50 1.53
CA ALA A 31 -24.55 -9.75 1.35
C ALA A 31 -25.43 -10.10 2.57
N VAL A 32 -24.87 -9.99 3.79
CA VAL A 32 -25.59 -10.27 5.04
C VAL A 32 -26.78 -9.31 5.24
N GLY A 33 -26.62 -8.03 4.89
CA GLY A 33 -27.68 -7.03 5.07
C GLY A 33 -28.88 -7.16 4.11
N HIS A 34 -28.73 -7.80 2.94
CA HIS A 34 -29.77 -7.86 1.91
C HIS A 34 -30.58 -9.17 1.89
N ASP A 35 -29.96 -10.32 2.15
CA ASP A 35 -30.63 -11.63 2.06
C ASP A 35 -31.41 -11.98 3.34
N ASP A 36 -30.89 -11.68 4.52
CA ASP A 36 -31.49 -12.17 5.77
C ASP A 36 -32.78 -11.42 6.16
N ALA A 37 -32.87 -10.12 5.83
CA ALA A 37 -34.08 -9.33 6.10
C ALA A 37 -35.29 -9.77 5.24
N ARG A 38 -35.05 -10.41 4.09
CA ARG A 38 -36.09 -10.85 3.16
C ARG A 38 -36.53 -12.30 3.42
N ALA A 39 -35.65 -13.12 3.99
CA ALA A 39 -35.90 -14.54 4.27
C ALA A 39 -36.66 -14.79 5.58
N ALA A 40 -36.64 -13.85 6.54
CA ALA A 40 -37.08 -14.13 7.90
C ALA A 40 -38.55 -14.56 8.02
N GLY A 41 -39.48 -14.01 7.22
CA GLY A 41 -40.93 -14.30 7.27
C GLY A 41 -41.64 -13.92 8.59
N ASP A 42 -40.89 -13.92 9.69
CA ASP A 42 -41.21 -13.57 11.05
C ASP A 42 -40.56 -12.21 11.39
N PRO A 43 -41.36 -11.19 11.75
CA PRO A 43 -40.86 -9.86 12.09
C PRO A 43 -39.93 -9.85 13.33
N VAL A 44 -40.07 -10.81 14.25
CA VAL A 44 -39.22 -10.90 15.44
C VAL A 44 -37.82 -11.39 15.06
N LEU A 45 -37.74 -12.38 14.17
CA LEU A 45 -36.47 -12.86 13.63
C LEU A 45 -35.78 -11.76 12.82
N ALA A 46 -36.53 -11.02 11.99
CA ALA A 46 -35.99 -9.91 11.22
C ALA A 46 -35.38 -8.81 12.13
N ALA A 47 -36.07 -8.47 13.23
CA ALA A 47 -35.56 -7.51 14.21
C ALA A 47 -34.30 -8.01 14.92
N ALA A 48 -34.27 -9.29 15.34
CA ALA A 48 -33.11 -9.88 15.98
C ALA A 48 -31.87 -9.92 15.05
N VAL A 49 -32.08 -10.22 13.76
CA VAL A 49 -31.02 -10.16 12.75
C VAL A 49 -30.54 -8.72 12.53
N ALA A 50 -31.45 -7.76 12.46
CA ALA A 50 -31.10 -6.35 12.32
C ALA A 50 -30.28 -5.83 13.52
N ASP A 51 -30.65 -6.21 14.74
CA ASP A 51 -29.92 -5.86 15.96
C ASP A 51 -28.53 -6.50 15.99
N LEU A 52 -28.43 -7.78 15.62
CA LEU A 52 -27.14 -8.47 15.50
C LEU A 52 -26.23 -7.78 14.47
N PHE A 53 -26.78 -7.44 13.30
CA PHE A 53 -26.03 -6.73 12.26
C PHE A 53 -25.60 -5.35 12.75
N ALA A 54 -26.48 -4.60 13.43
CA ALA A 54 -26.15 -3.30 13.99
C ALA A 54 -25.03 -3.36 15.03
N ALA A 55 -24.99 -4.41 15.85
CA ALA A 55 -23.94 -4.66 16.83
C ALA A 55 -22.60 -5.05 16.17
N TRP A 56 -22.65 -5.82 15.08
CA TRP A 56 -21.47 -6.32 14.37
C TRP A 56 -20.84 -5.29 13.41
N ALA A 57 -21.66 -4.50 12.72
CA ALA A 57 -21.24 -3.62 11.63
C ALA A 57 -20.14 -2.59 11.99
N PRO A 58 -20.09 -1.99 13.20
CA PRO A 58 -19.00 -1.09 13.58
C PRO A 58 -17.64 -1.79 13.62
N THR A 59 -17.58 -2.98 14.23
CA THR A 59 -16.36 -3.78 14.34
C THR A 59 -15.88 -4.24 12.96
N HIS A 60 -16.81 -4.67 12.11
CA HIS A 60 -16.50 -5.04 10.73
C HIS A 60 -15.91 -3.88 9.92
N ARG A 61 -16.51 -2.69 10.01
CA ARG A 61 -15.97 -1.47 9.36
C ARG A 61 -14.59 -1.10 9.90
N GLY A 62 -14.37 -1.26 11.20
CA GLY A 62 -13.05 -1.06 11.81
C GLY A 62 -11.99 -1.99 11.24
N LEU A 63 -12.32 -3.27 11.07
CA LEU A 63 -11.42 -4.25 10.45
C LEU A 63 -11.08 -3.91 9.00
N VAL A 64 -12.10 -3.60 8.17
CA VAL A 64 -11.89 -3.20 6.77
C VAL A 64 -10.97 -1.99 6.70
N SER A 65 -11.24 -0.95 7.50
CA SER A 65 -10.42 0.26 7.54
C SER A 65 -8.98 -0.02 7.98
N ALA A 66 -8.77 -0.90 8.96
CA ALA A 66 -7.42 -1.26 9.40
C ALA A 66 -6.62 -1.98 8.31
N VAL A 67 -7.27 -2.88 7.55
CA VAL A 67 -6.64 -3.58 6.42
C VAL A 67 -6.29 -2.59 5.29
N GLU A 68 -7.16 -1.64 4.98
CA GLU A 68 -6.89 -0.59 3.99
C GLU A 68 -5.73 0.33 4.40
N HIS A 69 -5.67 0.71 5.67
CA HIS A 69 -4.55 1.49 6.21
C HIS A 69 -3.22 0.73 6.10
N LEU A 70 -3.22 -0.57 6.44
CA LEU A 70 -2.03 -1.39 6.30
C LEU A 70 -1.59 -1.52 4.84
N ALA A 71 -2.54 -1.76 3.93
CA ALA A 71 -2.24 -1.80 2.50
C ALA A 71 -1.62 -0.49 1.99
N THR A 72 -2.14 0.65 2.46
CA THR A 72 -1.64 1.99 2.12
C THR A 72 -0.23 2.22 2.66
N ALA A 73 0.02 1.86 3.92
CA ALA A 73 1.33 1.98 4.54
C ALA A 73 2.39 1.14 3.81
N LEU A 74 2.05 -0.07 3.37
CA LEU A 74 2.95 -0.94 2.61
C LEU A 74 3.26 -0.39 1.22
N ALA A 75 2.26 0.17 0.52
CA ALA A 75 2.49 0.82 -0.77
C ALA A 75 3.43 2.02 -0.63
N HIS A 76 3.18 2.88 0.38
CA HIS A 76 4.02 4.04 0.62
C HIS A 76 5.46 3.67 1.02
N ALA A 77 5.61 2.58 1.79
CA ALA A 77 6.93 2.04 2.12
C ALA A 77 7.67 1.59 0.85
N ALA A 78 7.01 0.84 -0.04
CA ALA A 78 7.59 0.39 -1.31
C ALA A 78 8.07 1.57 -2.17
N GLU A 79 7.22 2.59 -2.35
CA GLU A 79 7.56 3.81 -3.09
C GLU A 79 8.76 4.56 -2.49
N THR A 80 8.81 4.65 -1.16
CA THR A 80 9.90 5.34 -0.45
C THR A 80 11.23 4.60 -0.62
N PHE A 81 11.21 3.26 -0.57
CA PHE A 81 12.41 2.46 -0.78
C PHE A 81 12.89 2.53 -2.23
N GLU A 82 11.99 2.40 -3.21
CA GLU A 82 12.31 2.53 -4.63
C GLU A 82 12.93 3.91 -4.95
N ALA A 83 12.38 4.99 -4.38
CA ALA A 83 12.94 6.33 -4.52
C ALA A 83 14.34 6.47 -3.89
N ALA A 84 14.56 5.86 -2.72
CA ALA A 84 15.86 5.86 -2.06
C ALA A 84 16.93 5.09 -2.85
N GLU A 85 16.55 3.95 -3.45
CA GLU A 85 17.41 3.17 -4.33
C GLU A 85 17.77 3.96 -5.60
N GLY A 86 16.79 4.62 -6.22
CA GLY A 86 17.00 5.48 -7.39
C GLY A 86 18.00 6.61 -7.12
N MET A 87 17.82 7.36 -6.02
CA MET A 87 18.75 8.41 -5.61
C MET A 87 20.17 7.88 -5.36
N THR A 88 20.29 6.70 -4.76
CA THR A 88 21.59 6.08 -4.48
C THR A 88 22.27 5.65 -5.78
N ALA A 89 21.53 5.04 -6.71
CA ALA A 89 22.03 4.65 -8.02
C ALA A 89 22.46 5.85 -8.87
N GLU A 90 21.67 6.93 -8.89
CA GLU A 90 22.02 8.19 -9.56
C GLU A 90 23.26 8.84 -8.95
N GLY A 91 23.36 8.90 -7.62
CA GLY A 91 24.54 9.40 -6.92
C GLY A 91 25.79 8.60 -7.24
N LEU A 92 25.69 7.27 -7.29
CA LEU A 92 26.80 6.40 -7.71
C LEU A 92 27.16 6.60 -9.18
N ALA A 93 26.17 6.71 -10.07
CA ALA A 93 26.42 6.99 -11.49
C ALA A 93 27.14 8.33 -11.69
N ALA A 94 26.77 9.36 -10.92
CA ALA A 94 27.44 10.66 -10.94
C ALA A 94 28.89 10.61 -10.43
N LEU A 95 29.18 9.79 -9.42
CA LEU A 95 30.54 9.57 -8.91
C LEU A 95 31.42 8.75 -9.88
N LEU A 96 30.81 7.81 -10.62
CA LEU A 96 31.49 6.94 -11.58
C LEU A 96 31.64 7.59 -12.97
N ALA A 97 30.84 8.61 -13.28
CA ALA A 97 30.97 9.37 -14.51
C ALA A 97 32.35 10.07 -14.54
N PRO A 98 33.17 9.87 -15.59
CA PRO A 98 34.48 10.50 -15.68
C PRO A 98 34.32 12.01 -15.66
N SER A 99 35.01 12.67 -14.71
CA SER A 99 35.11 14.12 -14.62
C SER A 99 35.72 14.66 -15.92
N THR A 100 34.88 15.06 -16.87
CA THR A 100 35.28 15.74 -18.10
C THR A 100 35.53 17.24 -17.88
N ALA A 101 35.50 17.70 -16.63
CA ALA A 101 35.71 19.09 -16.27
C ALA A 101 37.14 19.38 -15.78
N ALA A 102 38.16 19.10 -16.60
CA ALA A 102 39.51 19.65 -16.38
C ALA A 102 40.38 19.67 -17.65
N ALA A 103 39.83 19.99 -18.82
CA ALA A 103 40.64 20.47 -19.95
C ALA A 103 40.58 22.01 -19.96
N GLY A 104 41.32 22.64 -19.05
CA GLY A 104 41.46 24.10 -19.02
C GLY A 104 42.10 24.63 -20.32
N PRO A 105 41.76 25.87 -20.74
CA PRO A 105 42.30 26.45 -21.96
C PRO A 105 43.82 26.58 -21.85
N ARG A 106 44.56 25.99 -22.80
CA ARG A 106 46.00 26.22 -22.98
C ARG A 106 46.24 27.71 -23.21
N ARG A 107 46.62 28.41 -22.15
CA ARG A 107 47.36 29.67 -22.25
C ARG A 107 48.78 29.32 -22.67
N ASP A 108 48.99 29.22 -23.97
CA ASP A 108 50.34 29.29 -24.54
C ASP A 108 50.27 29.85 -25.95
N GLN A 109 50.38 31.18 -26.04
CA GLN A 109 51.26 31.83 -27.00
C GLN A 109 51.43 33.29 -26.61
N ALA A 110 52.55 33.56 -25.95
CA ALA A 110 53.16 34.87 -25.87
C ALA A 110 54.43 34.86 -26.75
N VAL A 111 54.72 36.06 -27.29
CA VAL A 111 55.93 36.52 -28.01
C VAL A 111 55.96 36.22 -29.51
#